data_AF-A0A966SLX0-F1
#
_entry.id   AF-A0A966SLX0-F1
#
_cell.length_a   1.000
_cell.length_b   1.000
_cell.length_c   1.000
_cell.angle_alpha   90.00
_cell.angle_beta   90.00
_cell.angle_gamma   90.00
#
_symmetry.space_group_name_H-M   'P 1'
#
loop_
_entity.id
_entity.type
_entity.pdbx_description
1 polymer ?
#
loop_
_entity_poly.entity_id
_entity_poly.type
_entity_poly.pdbx_seq_one_letter_code
_entity_poly.pdbx_strand_id
1 'polypeptide(L)'
;MQIHISRTGVAEGPFPVEQVRQMLASGELKPTDHVFHEGLANWVPASQSPLLATPGVPPPLPTASAVPVGTGLLATGYNADARREFEYQIEGRPDFAFLTVHVPANQTLKVEASAMATMDSNMQMKTKMRGGLARLLTGESLFVNEFTAANLPGSIGIAPGAPGDLEHIYLAGDTIYLQSGGYVASSMGVTLDSQWQGLKGFFSGEGLFLIKCSGQGDLWFNTFGAMFCMNVNGTYVVDTGHIVAFTDGLQYQIGRVGGYKSLFFSGEGLVCKFSGQGKVWIQTRKLGAFANWAQHYRPVESSSSGGDGD
;
A
#
# COMPACT_ATOMS: atom_id res chain seq x y z
N MET A 1 -36.47 -21.18 -23.58
CA MET A 1 -36.66 -20.87 -22.15
C MET A 1 -37.81 -19.90 -21.99
N GLN A 2 -38.51 -19.97 -20.87
CA GLN A 2 -39.70 -19.18 -20.54
C GLN A 2 -39.36 -18.26 -19.37
N ILE A 3 -39.73 -16.98 -19.45
CA ILE A 3 -39.46 -15.95 -18.45
C ILE A 3 -40.78 -15.36 -17.96
N HIS A 4 -40.96 -15.25 -16.64
CA HIS A 4 -41.98 -14.43 -16.02
C HIS A 4 -41.43 -13.04 -15.72
N ILE A 5 -42.26 -12.01 -15.82
CA ILE A 5 -41.90 -10.60 -15.54
C ILE A 5 -42.80 -10.06 -14.42
N SER A 6 -42.33 -9.09 -13.65
CA SER A 6 -43.08 -8.41 -12.60
C SER A 6 -42.73 -6.93 -12.57
N ARG A 7 -43.71 -6.08 -12.93
CA ARG A 7 -43.56 -4.61 -13.05
C ARG A 7 -44.09 -3.86 -11.82
N THR A 8 -45.10 -4.41 -11.14
CA THR A 8 -45.80 -3.79 -10.00
C THR A 8 -46.05 -4.78 -8.86
N GLY A 9 -45.25 -5.85 -8.77
CA GLY A 9 -45.43 -6.92 -7.79
C GLY A 9 -46.39 -8.03 -8.24
N VAL A 10 -47.00 -7.90 -9.42
CA VAL A 10 -47.82 -8.94 -10.05
C VAL A 10 -46.98 -9.64 -11.12
N ALA A 11 -46.91 -10.97 -11.04
CA ALA A 11 -46.20 -11.80 -12.03
C ALA A 11 -47.04 -11.97 -13.30
N GLU A 12 -46.45 -11.67 -14.45
CA GLU A 12 -47.01 -11.84 -15.79
C GLU A 12 -46.13 -12.80 -16.60
N GLY A 13 -46.73 -13.49 -17.58
CA GLY A 13 -46.06 -14.49 -18.42
C GLY A 13 -46.57 -15.92 -18.17
N PRO A 14 -45.84 -16.95 -18.64
CA PRO A 14 -44.48 -16.89 -19.18
C PRO A 14 -44.40 -16.32 -20.60
N PHE A 15 -43.30 -15.64 -20.88
CA PHE A 15 -42.95 -15.13 -22.21
C PHE A 15 -41.67 -15.81 -22.73
N PRO A 16 -41.54 -16.03 -24.06
CA PRO A 16 -40.28 -16.42 -24.67
C PRO A 16 -39.18 -15.38 -24.41
N VAL A 17 -37.94 -15.82 -24.18
CA VAL A 17 -36.77 -14.95 -23.93
C VAL A 17 -36.65 -13.83 -24.98
N GLU A 18 -36.88 -14.14 -26.25
CA GLU A 18 -36.74 -13.17 -27.34
C GLU A 18 -37.81 -12.07 -27.28
N GLN A 19 -39.03 -12.42 -26.86
CA GLN A 19 -40.08 -11.43 -26.63
C GLN A 19 -39.72 -10.51 -25.47
N VAL A 20 -39.17 -11.05 -24.38
CA VAL A 20 -38.72 -10.24 -23.24
C VAL A 20 -37.55 -9.31 -23.62
N ARG A 21 -36.66 -9.75 -24.50
CA ARG A 21 -35.61 -8.89 -25.07
C ARG A 21 -36.18 -7.77 -25.93
N GLN A 22 -37.18 -8.06 -26.75
CA GLN A 22 -37.88 -7.03 -27.54
C GLN A 22 -38.59 -6.02 -26.64
N MET A 23 -39.21 -6.46 -25.54
CA MET A 23 -39.84 -5.57 -24.56
C MET A 23 -38.81 -4.67 -23.84
N LEU A 24 -37.61 -5.17 -23.55
CA LEU A 24 -36.50 -4.35 -23.06
C LEU A 24 -36.01 -3.35 -24.11
N ALA A 25 -35.91 -3.77 -25.37
CA ALA A 25 -35.46 -2.92 -26.47
C ALA A 25 -36.47 -1.83 -26.84
N SER A 26 -37.78 -2.10 -26.73
CA SER A 26 -38.85 -1.14 -26.98
C SER A 26 -39.10 -0.20 -25.79
N GLY A 27 -38.54 -0.50 -24.61
CA GLY A 27 -38.76 0.24 -23.37
C GLY A 27 -40.06 -0.12 -22.65
N GLU A 28 -40.77 -1.15 -23.10
CA GLU A 28 -42.00 -1.67 -22.47
C GLU A 28 -41.72 -2.43 -21.15
N LEU A 29 -40.52 -3.01 -21.03
CA LEU A 29 -39.97 -3.57 -19.80
C LEU A 29 -38.76 -2.72 -19.38
N LYS A 30 -38.72 -2.28 -18.11
CA LYS A 30 -37.59 -1.53 -17.58
C LYS A 30 -36.48 -2.49 -17.10
N PRO A 31 -35.20 -2.11 -17.18
CA PRO A 31 -34.10 -2.91 -16.64
C PRO A 31 -34.19 -3.22 -15.13
N THR A 32 -34.99 -2.43 -14.40
CA THR A 32 -35.27 -2.57 -12.96
C THR A 32 -36.46 -3.48 -12.65
N ASP A 33 -37.27 -3.84 -13.64
CA ASP A 33 -38.41 -4.72 -13.45
C ASP A 33 -37.90 -6.15 -13.17
N HIS A 34 -38.61 -6.89 -12.33
CA HIS A 34 -38.14 -8.20 -11.89
C HIS A 34 -38.52 -9.28 -12.90
N VAL A 35 -37.61 -10.23 -13.10
CA VAL A 35 -37.82 -11.40 -13.95
C VAL A 35 -37.47 -12.68 -13.20
N PHE A 36 -38.14 -13.76 -13.56
CA PHE A 36 -37.87 -15.09 -13.04
C PHE A 36 -37.92 -16.11 -14.18
N HIS A 37 -37.00 -17.07 -14.14
CA HIS A 37 -37.05 -18.24 -15.00
C HIS A 37 -36.53 -19.44 -14.23
N GLU A 38 -36.86 -20.62 -14.73
CA GLU A 38 -36.34 -21.88 -14.22
C GLU A 38 -34.80 -21.84 -14.20
N GLY A 39 -34.22 -22.10 -13.03
CA GLY A 39 -32.77 -21.99 -12.77
C GLY A 39 -32.34 -20.77 -11.95
N LEU A 40 -33.22 -19.80 -11.69
CA LEU A 40 -32.96 -18.73 -10.73
C LEU A 40 -33.48 -19.10 -9.33
N ALA A 41 -32.69 -18.76 -8.30
CA ALA A 41 -33.09 -18.99 -6.91
C ALA A 41 -34.19 -18.02 -6.44
N ASN A 42 -34.22 -16.80 -7.01
CA ASN A 42 -35.15 -15.73 -6.67
C ASN A 42 -35.48 -14.90 -7.92
N TRP A 43 -36.50 -14.05 -7.82
CA TRP A 43 -36.74 -12.98 -8.79
C TRP A 43 -35.55 -12.02 -8.81
N VAL A 44 -35.05 -11.68 -9.98
CA VAL A 44 -33.92 -10.76 -10.17
C VAL A 44 -34.31 -9.63 -11.11
N PRO A 45 -33.74 -8.42 -11.00
CA PRO A 45 -33.96 -7.38 -12.01
C PRO A 45 -33.63 -7.89 -13.42
N ALA A 46 -34.36 -7.45 -14.44
CA ALA A 46 -34.16 -7.85 -15.82
C ALA A 46 -32.71 -7.63 -16.29
N SER A 47 -32.09 -6.53 -15.84
CA SER A 47 -30.67 -6.22 -16.05
C SER A 47 -29.67 -7.23 -15.47
N GLN A 48 -30.09 -8.01 -14.47
CA GLN A 48 -29.26 -9.00 -13.78
C GLN A 48 -29.54 -10.43 -14.24
N SER A 49 -30.52 -10.64 -15.13
CA SER A 49 -30.81 -11.98 -15.67
C SER A 49 -29.76 -12.38 -16.70
N PRO A 50 -29.05 -13.51 -16.50
CA PRO A 50 -28.03 -13.99 -17.44
C PRO A 50 -28.60 -14.28 -18.85
N LEU A 51 -29.90 -14.59 -18.96
CA LEU A 51 -30.56 -14.87 -20.24
C LEU A 51 -30.89 -13.60 -21.04
N LEU A 52 -31.03 -12.46 -20.35
CA LEU A 52 -31.40 -11.17 -20.93
C LEU A 52 -30.20 -10.24 -21.12
N ALA A 53 -29.04 -10.60 -20.58
CA ALA A 53 -27.79 -9.91 -20.84
C ALA A 53 -27.47 -9.92 -22.35
N THR A 54 -27.47 -8.76 -22.99
CA THR A 54 -26.97 -8.60 -24.36
C THR A 54 -25.46 -8.82 -24.36
N PRO A 55 -24.91 -9.65 -25.27
CA PRO A 55 -23.46 -9.77 -25.41
C PRO A 55 -22.88 -8.42 -25.83
N GLY A 56 -22.08 -7.79 -24.98
CA GLY A 56 -21.25 -6.64 -25.37
C GLY A 56 -21.60 -5.26 -24.80
N VAL A 57 -22.61 -5.13 -23.93
CA VAL A 57 -22.79 -3.91 -23.11
C VAL A 57 -22.51 -4.29 -21.66
N PRO A 58 -21.46 -3.74 -21.00
CA PRO A 58 -21.22 -3.99 -19.59
C PRO A 58 -22.47 -3.58 -18.80
N PRO A 59 -22.89 -4.34 -17.77
CA PRO A 59 -24.01 -3.90 -16.93
C PRO A 59 -23.70 -2.50 -16.39
N PRO A 60 -24.67 -1.57 -16.37
CA PRO A 60 -24.47 -0.31 -15.68
C PRO A 60 -24.11 -0.65 -14.24
N LEU A 61 -22.98 -0.10 -13.79
CA LEU A 61 -22.53 -0.22 -12.41
C LEU A 61 -23.72 0.10 -11.49
N PRO A 62 -23.90 -0.63 -10.37
CA PRO A 62 -24.81 -0.16 -9.34
C PRO A 62 -24.48 1.30 -9.10
N THR A 63 -25.48 2.17 -9.08
CA THR A 63 -25.34 3.53 -8.54
C THR A 63 -24.97 3.38 -7.07
N ALA A 64 -23.68 3.14 -6.83
CA ALA A 64 -23.02 3.44 -5.59
C ALA A 64 -23.30 4.91 -5.37
N SER A 65 -23.97 5.21 -4.25
CA SER A 65 -24.02 6.55 -3.69
C SER A 65 -22.65 7.18 -3.89
N ALA A 66 -22.61 8.23 -4.70
CA ALA A 66 -21.38 8.89 -5.11
C ALA A 66 -20.69 9.48 -3.87
N VAL A 67 -19.89 8.66 -3.20
CA VAL A 67 -18.67 9.14 -2.57
C VAL A 67 -17.65 9.21 -3.72
N PRO A 68 -17.04 10.36 -4.00
CA PRO A 68 -16.14 10.49 -5.14
C PRO A 68 -15.01 9.46 -5.00
N VAL A 69 -14.94 8.54 -5.97
CA VAL A 69 -13.73 7.75 -6.21
C VAL A 69 -12.65 8.74 -6.69
N GLY A 70 -11.59 8.86 -5.91
CA GLY A 70 -10.33 9.45 -6.34
C GLY A 70 -10.33 10.98 -6.49
N THR A 71 -10.46 11.71 -5.38
CA THR A 71 -10.02 13.11 -5.33
C THR A 71 -8.49 13.16 -5.34
N GLY A 72 -7.88 13.00 -6.51
CA GLY A 72 -6.48 13.29 -6.80
C GLY A 72 -5.44 12.38 -6.13
N LEU A 73 -4.35 12.13 -6.85
CA LEU A 73 -3.05 11.96 -6.19
C LEU A 73 -2.85 13.24 -5.35
N LEU A 74 -3.02 13.16 -4.04
CA LEU A 74 -3.07 14.31 -3.13
C LEU A 74 -1.72 15.05 -3.02
N ALA A 75 -1.19 15.65 -4.09
CA ALA A 75 0.07 16.36 -4.01
C ALA A 75 0.02 17.54 -3.01
N THR A 76 0.97 17.51 -2.07
CA THR A 76 1.35 18.46 -1.00
C THR A 76 0.64 18.31 0.36
N GLY A 77 1.42 17.90 1.38
CA GLY A 77 1.06 17.90 2.81
C GLY A 77 0.35 16.64 3.30
N TYR A 78 1.05 15.51 3.43
CA TYR A 78 0.42 14.20 3.63
C TYR A 78 0.14 13.78 5.09
N ASN A 79 0.09 14.75 6.01
CA ASN A 79 -0.74 14.69 7.21
C ASN A 79 -1.15 16.11 7.64
N ALA A 80 -2.45 16.34 7.86
CA ALA A 80 -2.95 17.59 8.45
C ALA A 80 -2.78 17.61 9.99
N ASP A 81 -2.34 16.49 10.56
CA ASP A 81 -2.06 16.38 11.98
C ASP A 81 -0.80 17.17 12.33
N ALA A 82 -1.00 18.33 12.96
CA ALA A 82 0.08 19.20 13.40
C ALA A 82 0.77 18.71 14.67
N ARG A 83 0.28 17.62 15.30
CA ARG A 83 0.91 17.06 16.50
C ARG A 83 2.31 16.55 16.17
N ARG A 84 3.24 16.84 17.07
CA ARG A 84 4.62 16.39 17.01
C ARG A 84 5.21 16.40 18.42
N GLU A 85 6.18 15.52 18.66
CA GLU A 85 6.99 15.52 19.88
C GLU A 85 8.28 16.31 19.68
N PHE A 86 8.87 16.22 18.49
CA PHE A 86 10.06 16.95 18.09
C PHE A 86 9.75 18.03 17.05
N GLU A 87 10.45 19.15 17.13
CA GLU A 87 10.49 20.12 16.03
C GLU A 87 11.34 19.54 14.90
N TYR A 88 10.86 19.63 13.66
CA TYR A 88 11.55 19.07 12.50
C TYR A 88 11.28 19.87 11.22
N GLN A 89 12.15 19.68 10.24
CA GLN A 89 12.02 20.20 8.90
C GLN A 89 12.32 19.10 7.89
N ILE A 90 11.51 19.02 6.82
CA ILE A 90 11.77 18.13 5.68
C ILE A 90 12.07 19.03 4.48
N GLU A 91 13.25 18.85 3.88
CA GLU A 91 13.72 19.60 2.72
C GLU A 91 13.98 18.64 1.56
N GLY A 92 14.14 19.15 0.32
CA GLY A 92 14.48 18.30 -0.84
C GLY A 92 13.36 17.39 -1.35
N ARG A 93 12.13 17.54 -0.85
CA ARG A 93 10.95 16.80 -1.34
C ARG A 93 10.62 17.17 -2.80
N PRO A 94 10.08 16.24 -3.60
CA PRO A 94 9.90 14.81 -3.31
C PRO A 94 11.10 13.96 -3.78
N ASP A 95 12.15 14.57 -4.31
CA ASP A 95 13.18 13.85 -5.08
C ASP A 95 14.24 13.20 -4.19
N PHE A 96 14.74 13.94 -3.20
CA PHE A 96 15.81 13.51 -2.28
C PHE A 96 15.57 14.14 -0.90
N ALA A 97 14.52 13.69 -0.23
CA ALA A 97 14.10 14.28 1.02
C ALA A 97 15.17 14.15 2.10
N PHE A 98 15.40 15.24 2.83
CA PHE A 98 16.31 15.34 3.96
C PHE A 98 15.54 15.78 5.20
N LEU A 99 15.69 15.05 6.31
CA LEU A 99 15.00 15.33 7.56
C LEU A 99 15.97 15.93 8.57
N THR A 100 15.68 17.13 9.06
CA THR A 100 16.37 17.73 10.21
C THR A 100 15.45 17.68 11.42
N VAL A 101 15.90 17.09 12.52
CA VAL A 101 15.14 17.00 13.79
C VAL A 101 15.89 17.74 14.89
N HIS A 102 15.18 18.60 15.63
CA HIS A 102 15.67 19.25 16.84
C HIS A 102 15.30 18.41 18.06
N VAL A 103 16.31 17.88 18.74
CA VAL A 103 16.17 17.00 19.90
C VAL A 103 16.42 17.83 21.17
N PRO A 104 15.42 17.97 22.07
CA PRO A 104 15.61 18.68 23.32
C PRO A 104 16.66 18.01 24.21
N ALA A 105 17.23 18.79 25.14
CA ALA A 105 18.23 18.29 26.08
C ALA A 105 17.77 17.02 26.80
N ASN A 106 18.64 16.02 26.83
CA ASN A 106 18.48 14.71 27.44
C ASN A 106 17.35 13.84 26.85
N GLN A 107 16.79 14.22 25.70
CA GLN A 107 15.87 13.37 24.96
C GLN A 107 16.61 12.51 23.93
N THR A 108 15.94 11.44 23.51
CA THR A 108 16.48 10.44 22.57
C THR A 108 15.56 10.28 21.38
N LEU A 109 16.15 10.19 20.19
CA LEU A 109 15.49 9.88 18.92
C LEU A 109 15.99 8.54 18.39
N LYS A 110 15.09 7.69 17.88
CA LYS A 110 15.47 6.50 17.11
C LYS A 110 15.64 6.88 15.65
N VAL A 111 16.71 6.43 15.02
CA VAL A 111 17.02 6.71 13.61
C VAL A 111 17.49 5.44 12.92
N GLU A 112 17.11 5.25 11.66
CA GLU A 112 17.61 4.19 10.77
C GLU A 112 19.14 4.18 10.79
N ALA A 113 19.73 2.99 10.87
CA ALA A 113 21.18 2.88 10.80
C ALA A 113 21.69 3.39 9.44
N SER A 114 22.86 4.05 9.47
CA SER A 114 23.50 4.63 8.29
C SER A 114 22.76 5.78 7.60
N ALA A 115 21.62 6.25 8.14
CA ALA A 115 20.90 7.40 7.60
C ALA A 115 21.33 8.75 8.20
N MET A 116 22.12 8.76 9.28
CA MET A 116 22.64 10.00 9.86
C MET A 116 23.63 10.68 8.89
N ALA A 117 23.34 11.93 8.53
CA ALA A 117 24.16 12.75 7.63
C ALA A 117 24.90 13.87 8.38
N THR A 118 24.23 14.52 9.33
CA THR A 118 24.82 15.57 10.17
C THR A 118 24.30 15.45 11.60
N MET A 119 25.07 15.91 12.58
CA MET A 119 24.58 16.10 13.95
C MET A 119 25.42 17.14 14.68
N ASP A 120 24.81 17.83 15.65
CA ASP A 120 25.57 18.68 16.58
C ASP A 120 26.50 17.82 17.46
N SER A 121 27.61 18.39 17.91
CA SER A 121 28.67 17.65 18.61
C SER A 121 28.26 17.10 19.99
N ASN A 122 27.15 17.59 20.56
CA ASN A 122 26.58 17.08 21.80
C ASN A 122 25.61 15.90 21.60
N MET A 123 25.34 15.49 20.36
CA MET A 123 24.53 14.31 20.06
C MET A 123 25.35 13.03 20.27
N GLN A 124 24.87 12.14 21.14
CA GLN A 124 25.51 10.87 21.44
C GLN A 124 24.74 9.70 20.82
N MET A 125 25.44 8.84 20.08
CA MET A 125 24.86 7.67 19.45
C MET A 125 25.07 6.41 20.30
N LYS A 126 24.02 5.63 20.47
CA LYS A 126 24.07 4.25 20.95
C LYS A 126 23.44 3.32 19.92
N THR A 127 24.25 2.44 19.33
CA THR A 127 23.74 1.42 18.41
C THR A 127 23.00 0.33 19.17
N LYS A 128 21.75 0.06 18.79
CA LYS A 128 21.01 -1.12 19.23
C LYS A 128 20.82 -2.05 18.03
N MET A 129 21.59 -3.13 17.99
CA MET A 129 21.28 -4.22 17.04
C MET A 129 20.01 -4.92 17.51
N ARG A 130 18.88 -4.66 16.84
CA ARG A 130 17.67 -5.48 16.96
C ARG A 130 17.68 -6.53 15.85
N GLY A 131 17.80 -7.80 16.23
CA GLY A 131 17.58 -8.93 15.32
C GLY A 131 18.83 -9.55 14.70
N GLY A 132 19.73 -10.12 15.52
CA GLY A 132 20.88 -10.92 15.10
C GLY A 132 20.54 -12.03 14.08
N LEU A 133 20.38 -13.29 14.50
CA LEU A 133 20.18 -14.43 13.58
C LEU A 133 18.98 -14.29 12.60
N ALA A 134 18.04 -13.38 12.87
CA ALA A 134 16.91 -13.07 11.99
C ALA A 134 17.34 -12.47 10.64
N ARG A 135 18.42 -11.67 10.59
CA ARG A 135 18.97 -11.10 9.33
C ARG A 135 19.29 -12.16 8.28
N LEU A 136 19.74 -13.34 8.71
CA LEU A 136 20.13 -14.43 7.82
C LEU A 136 18.91 -15.14 7.19
N LEU A 137 17.74 -15.03 7.82
CA LEU A 137 16.51 -15.72 7.42
C LEU A 137 15.57 -14.82 6.62
N THR A 138 15.50 -13.53 6.94
CA THR A 138 14.54 -12.58 6.33
C THR A 138 15.14 -11.66 5.27
N GLY A 139 16.47 -11.66 5.09
CA GLY A 139 17.17 -10.80 4.12
C GLY A 139 17.23 -9.32 4.50
N GLU A 140 16.38 -8.86 5.42
CA GLU A 140 16.38 -7.51 5.96
C GLU A 140 16.37 -7.53 7.48
N SER A 141 17.21 -6.70 8.09
CA SER A 141 17.22 -6.43 9.54
C SER A 141 17.02 -4.95 9.74
N LEU A 142 15.99 -4.60 10.52
CA LEU A 142 15.74 -3.22 10.91
C LEU A 142 16.79 -2.81 11.95
N PHE A 143 17.83 -2.13 11.48
CA PHE A 143 18.86 -1.57 12.34
C PHE A 143 18.47 -0.16 12.75
N VAL A 144 18.43 0.09 14.05
CA VAL A 144 18.05 1.38 14.62
C VAL A 144 19.12 1.84 15.59
N ASN A 145 19.58 3.07 15.41
CA ASN A 145 20.45 3.78 16.33
C ASN A 145 19.62 4.70 17.23
N GLU A 146 20.01 4.83 18.49
CA GLU A 146 19.44 5.81 19.41
C GLU A 146 20.40 7.00 19.52
N PHE A 147 19.91 8.20 19.23
CA PHE A 147 20.65 9.45 19.32
C PHE A 147 20.10 10.30 20.46
N THR A 148 20.95 10.63 21.44
CA THR A 148 20.57 11.40 22.63
C THR A 148 21.28 12.75 22.64
N ALA A 149 20.54 13.84 22.82
CA ALA A 149 21.12 15.18 23.00
C ALA A 149 21.67 15.32 24.42
N ALA A 150 22.98 15.26 24.62
CA ALA A 150 23.55 15.24 25.97
C ALA A 150 23.62 16.65 26.59
N ASN A 151 22.93 16.84 27.73
CA ASN A 151 22.90 18.04 28.56
C ASN A 151 22.32 19.33 27.93
N LEU A 152 22.45 19.50 26.61
CA LEU A 152 21.97 20.63 25.83
C LEU A 152 21.09 20.12 24.67
N PRO A 153 20.17 20.95 24.13
CA PRO A 153 19.49 20.63 22.88
C PRO A 153 20.49 20.44 21.74
N GLY A 154 20.14 19.64 20.74
CA GLY A 154 20.98 19.40 19.57
C GLY A 154 20.14 19.02 18.36
N SER A 155 20.72 19.15 17.18
CA SER A 155 20.07 18.83 15.91
C SER A 155 20.72 17.61 15.27
N ILE A 156 19.93 16.84 14.54
CA ILE A 156 20.37 15.72 13.72
C ILE A 156 19.75 15.83 12.33
N GLY A 157 20.58 15.74 11.29
CA GLY A 157 20.18 15.65 9.90
C GLY A 157 20.26 14.21 9.40
N ILE A 158 19.19 13.75 8.74
CA ILE A 158 18.95 12.37 8.35
C ILE A 158 18.66 12.33 6.86
N ALA A 159 19.47 11.59 6.11
CA ALA A 159 19.32 11.32 4.69
C ALA A 159 18.94 9.82 4.51
N PRO A 160 17.68 9.51 4.14
CA PRO A 160 17.27 8.12 3.91
C PRO A 160 18.09 7.44 2.81
N GLY A 161 18.28 6.13 2.93
CA GLY A 161 19.11 5.39 1.98
C GLY A 161 18.53 5.31 0.55
N ALA A 162 17.20 5.26 0.43
CA ALA A 162 16.53 5.23 -0.87
C ALA A 162 16.18 6.67 -1.34
N PRO A 163 16.50 7.02 -2.60
CA PRO A 163 16.08 8.30 -3.19
C PRO A 163 14.57 8.42 -3.25
N GLY A 164 14.00 9.44 -2.60
CA GLY A 164 12.59 9.72 -2.71
C GLY A 164 12.10 10.71 -1.69
N ASP A 165 10.80 10.60 -1.41
CA ASP A 165 10.08 11.51 -0.55
C ASP A 165 10.07 11.01 0.91
N LEU A 166 9.69 11.88 1.85
CA LEU A 166 9.64 11.56 3.28
C LEU A 166 8.37 12.11 3.90
N GLU A 167 7.74 11.33 4.76
CA GLU A 167 6.52 11.71 5.46
C GLU A 167 6.64 11.57 6.96
N HIS A 168 5.93 12.44 7.67
CA HIS A 168 5.76 12.39 9.12
C HIS A 168 4.33 12.03 9.46
N ILE A 169 4.17 11.16 10.45
CA ILE A 169 2.89 10.94 11.12
C ILE A 169 3.11 10.88 12.63
N TYR A 170 2.17 11.46 13.38
CA TYR A 170 2.11 11.30 14.83
C TYR A 170 1.21 10.12 15.20
N LEU A 171 1.76 9.14 15.92
CA LEU A 171 0.98 8.03 16.47
C LEU A 171 0.39 8.45 17.82
N ALA A 172 -0.91 8.22 18.02
CA ALA A 172 -1.60 8.51 19.28
C ALA A 172 -2.25 7.26 19.89
N GLY A 173 -1.54 6.13 19.83
CA GLY A 173 -2.06 4.79 20.12
C GLY A 173 -2.39 3.98 18.87
N ASP A 174 -2.37 4.63 17.70
CA ASP A 174 -2.65 4.03 16.40
C ASP A 174 -1.55 3.05 15.97
N THR A 175 -1.89 2.17 15.03
CA THR A 175 -0.95 1.26 14.38
C THR A 175 -0.79 1.59 12.90
N ILE A 176 0.46 1.58 12.45
CA ILE A 176 0.85 1.70 11.05
C ILE A 176 1.66 0.46 10.67
N TYR A 177 1.27 -0.18 9.58
CA TYR A 177 2.06 -1.20 8.93
C TYR A 177 2.93 -0.52 7.89
N LEU A 178 4.25 -0.67 8.02
CA LEU A 178 5.25 0.05 7.22
C LEU A 178 6.18 -0.95 6.55
N GLN A 179 6.54 -0.74 5.29
CA GLN A 179 7.64 -1.46 4.66
C GLN A 179 8.92 -1.20 5.45
N SER A 180 9.58 -2.25 5.89
CA SER A 180 10.82 -2.22 6.69
C SER A 180 11.86 -1.23 6.17
N GLY A 181 12.17 -1.30 4.88
CA GLY A 181 13.13 -0.41 4.21
C GLY A 181 12.65 1.02 4.01
N GLY A 182 11.43 1.35 4.44
CA GLY A 182 10.88 2.70 4.46
C GLY A 182 11.06 3.42 5.80
N TYR A 183 11.49 2.74 6.88
CA TYR A 183 11.63 3.38 8.19
C TYR A 183 12.81 4.35 8.23
N VAL A 184 12.58 5.59 8.71
CA VAL A 184 13.63 6.62 8.82
C VAL A 184 13.92 6.97 10.28
N ALA A 185 12.92 7.40 11.05
CA ALA A 185 13.11 7.82 12.44
C ALA A 185 11.84 7.69 13.26
N SER A 186 11.95 7.68 14.59
CA SER A 186 10.78 7.73 15.48
C SER A 186 11.10 8.18 16.91
N SER A 187 10.07 8.69 17.60
CA SER A 187 10.08 8.91 19.04
C SER A 187 10.31 7.64 19.83
N MET A 188 10.84 7.75 21.05
CA MET A 188 11.06 6.59 21.95
C MET A 188 9.79 5.79 22.25
N GLY A 189 8.62 6.45 22.30
CA GLY A 189 7.31 5.80 22.52
C GLY A 189 6.78 4.94 21.37
N VAL A 190 7.39 5.00 20.17
CA VAL A 190 6.99 4.18 19.02
C VAL A 190 7.66 2.80 19.05
N THR A 191 6.88 1.74 19.16
CA THR A 191 7.36 0.36 19.10
C THR A 191 7.42 -0.12 17.66
N LEU A 192 8.59 -0.62 17.25
CA LEU A 192 8.84 -1.27 15.96
C LEU A 192 8.88 -2.79 16.17
N ASP A 193 7.88 -3.50 15.65
CA ASP A 193 7.78 -4.96 15.71
C ASP A 193 7.97 -5.58 14.32
N SER A 194 9.15 -6.16 14.11
CA SER A 194 9.51 -6.88 12.89
C SER A 194 9.19 -8.38 12.94
N GLN A 195 8.76 -8.91 14.09
CA GLN A 195 8.44 -10.33 14.28
C GLN A 195 6.94 -10.59 14.12
N TRP A 196 6.14 -9.53 13.95
CA TRP A 196 4.71 -9.60 13.75
C TRP A 196 4.34 -10.57 12.61
N GLN A 197 3.68 -11.67 12.99
CA GLN A 197 3.40 -12.84 12.13
C GLN A 197 2.17 -12.69 11.23
N GLY A 198 1.56 -11.50 11.12
CA GLY A 198 0.41 -11.26 10.22
C GLY A 198 0.73 -11.42 8.72
N LEU A 199 2.00 -11.69 8.40
CA LEU A 199 2.61 -11.57 7.08
C LEU A 199 2.78 -12.87 6.31
N LYS A 200 2.14 -13.98 6.70
CA LYS A 200 2.31 -15.28 6.01
C LYS A 200 2.13 -15.23 4.47
N GLY A 201 1.52 -14.19 3.90
CA GLY A 201 1.43 -13.99 2.44
C GLY A 201 2.44 -13.02 1.79
N PHE A 202 3.14 -12.15 2.53
CA PHE A 202 4.06 -11.15 1.95
C PHE A 202 5.48 -11.69 1.71
N PHE A 203 5.84 -12.80 2.36
CA PHE A 203 7.13 -13.48 2.21
C PHE A 203 7.27 -14.32 0.91
N SER A 204 6.34 -14.19 -0.03
CA SER A 204 6.19 -15.08 -1.21
C SER A 204 7.11 -14.73 -2.41
N GLY A 205 8.26 -14.08 -2.17
CA GLY A 205 9.31 -13.90 -3.21
C GLY A 205 9.41 -12.53 -3.86
N GLU A 206 8.66 -11.52 -3.41
CA GLU A 206 8.75 -10.13 -3.90
C GLU A 206 9.52 -9.18 -2.97
N GLY A 207 9.98 -9.67 -1.82
CA GLY A 207 10.80 -8.89 -0.91
C GLY A 207 10.06 -7.81 -0.13
N LEU A 208 8.72 -7.82 -0.08
CA LEU A 208 8.00 -6.89 0.80
C LEU A 208 7.99 -7.42 2.23
N PHE A 209 8.87 -6.87 3.08
CA PHE A 209 8.87 -7.10 4.51
C PHE A 209 8.18 -5.92 5.21
N LEU A 210 7.15 -6.19 6.01
CA LEU A 210 6.44 -5.16 6.76
C LEU A 210 6.84 -5.23 8.24
N ILE A 211 6.94 -4.07 8.87
CA ILE A 211 7.06 -3.90 10.31
C ILE A 211 5.80 -3.25 10.84
N LYS A 212 5.37 -3.65 12.03
CA LYS A 212 4.28 -3.00 12.76
C LYS A 212 4.86 -1.87 13.61
N CYS A 213 4.46 -0.63 13.32
CA CYS A 213 4.76 0.55 14.11
C CYS A 213 3.54 0.90 14.96
N SER A 214 3.69 1.00 16.28
CA SER A 214 2.56 1.28 17.19
C SER A 214 3.02 2.03 18.45
N GLY A 215 2.09 2.68 19.14
CA GLY A 215 2.38 3.42 20.38
C GLY A 215 2.12 4.91 20.21
N GLN A 216 2.92 5.74 20.88
CA GLN A 216 2.74 7.19 20.86
C GLN A 216 4.04 7.91 20.48
N GLY A 217 3.91 8.92 19.61
CA GLY A 217 5.01 9.79 19.22
C GLY A 217 5.18 9.88 17.70
N ASP A 218 6.25 10.56 17.29
CA ASP A 218 6.56 10.81 15.89
C ASP A 218 7.07 9.54 15.20
N LEU A 219 6.65 9.34 13.95
CA LEU A 219 7.18 8.35 13.01
C LEU A 219 7.46 9.03 11.68
N TRP A 220 8.69 8.90 11.20
CA TRP A 220 9.10 9.32 9.87
C TRP A 220 9.46 8.11 9.01
N PHE A 221 9.00 8.12 7.76
CA PHE A 221 9.28 7.09 6.78
C PHE A 221 9.47 7.67 5.38
N ASN A 222 10.27 7.00 4.54
CA ASN A 222 10.57 7.42 3.18
C ASN A 222 9.97 6.50 2.11
N THR A 223 10.08 6.94 0.85
CA THR A 223 9.78 6.15 -0.34
C THR A 223 10.99 6.03 -1.26
N PHE A 224 10.88 5.11 -2.22
CA PHE A 224 11.69 5.16 -3.44
C PHE A 224 10.90 5.87 -4.56
N GLY A 225 11.36 7.05 -4.97
CA GLY A 225 10.64 8.01 -5.80
C GLY A 225 9.60 8.81 -5.00
N ALA A 226 8.68 9.48 -5.70
CA ALA A 226 7.61 10.27 -5.06
C ALA A 226 6.61 9.40 -4.28
N MET A 227 6.00 10.00 -3.25
CA MET A 227 4.99 9.39 -2.36
C MET A 227 3.58 9.90 -2.66
N PHE A 228 2.59 9.01 -2.57
CA PHE A 228 1.17 9.37 -2.57
C PHE A 228 0.42 8.69 -1.43
N CYS A 229 -0.46 9.43 -0.75
CA CYS A 229 -1.40 8.89 0.23
C CYS A 229 -2.80 8.82 -0.38
N MET A 230 -3.45 7.67 -0.21
CA MET A 230 -4.81 7.43 -0.68
C MET A 230 -5.70 7.12 0.51
N ASN A 231 -6.80 7.86 0.65
CA ASN A 231 -7.87 7.50 1.58
C ASN A 231 -8.68 6.36 0.97
N VAL A 232 -8.69 5.21 1.64
CA VAL A 232 -9.47 4.05 1.26
C VAL A 232 -10.76 4.05 2.06
N ASN A 233 -11.90 3.95 1.37
CA ASN A 233 -13.21 3.71 1.95
C ASN A 233 -13.94 2.67 1.08
N GLY A 234 -13.99 1.42 1.54
CA GLY A 234 -14.40 0.28 0.74
C GLY A 234 -13.18 -0.55 0.32
N THR A 235 -13.07 -0.92 -0.95
CA THR A 235 -11.98 -1.79 -1.44
C THR A 235 -11.02 -1.05 -2.36
N TYR A 236 -9.73 -1.33 -2.25
CA TYR A 236 -8.69 -0.75 -3.10
C TYR A 236 -7.60 -1.78 -3.40
N VAL A 237 -7.08 -1.82 -4.62
CA VAL A 237 -6.06 -2.81 -5.02
C VAL A 237 -4.78 -2.07 -5.38
N VAL A 238 -3.66 -2.52 -4.81
CA VAL A 238 -2.33 -1.94 -5.03
C VAL A 238 -1.35 -3.05 -5.33
N ASP A 239 -0.47 -2.84 -6.30
CA ASP A 239 0.71 -3.68 -6.48
C ASP A 239 1.57 -3.67 -5.22
N THR A 240 1.95 -4.85 -4.74
CA THR A 240 2.70 -5.04 -3.49
C THR A 240 4.00 -4.24 -3.43
N GLY A 241 4.74 -4.12 -4.54
CA GLY A 241 6.02 -3.41 -4.59
C GLY A 241 5.89 -1.88 -4.57
N HIS A 242 4.67 -1.36 -4.71
CA HIS A 242 4.37 0.06 -4.59
C HIS A 242 3.84 0.44 -3.21
N ILE A 243 3.55 -0.51 -2.32
CA ILE A 243 3.02 -0.22 -0.98
C ILE A 243 4.15 0.21 -0.06
N VAL A 244 3.99 1.36 0.58
CA VAL A 244 4.93 1.91 1.56
C VAL A 244 4.40 1.69 2.97
N ALA A 245 3.19 2.15 3.25
CA ALA A 245 2.56 2.02 4.56
C ALA A 245 1.04 1.95 4.48
N PHE A 246 0.37 1.49 5.54
CA PHE A 246 -1.08 1.58 5.68
C PHE A 246 -1.53 1.53 7.15
N THR A 247 -2.71 2.11 7.41
CA THR A 247 -3.33 2.15 8.75
C THR A 247 -4.04 0.84 9.10
N ASP A 248 -4.18 0.56 10.39
CA ASP A 248 -4.88 -0.60 10.94
C ASP A 248 -6.39 -0.70 10.68
N GLY A 249 -7.05 0.41 10.30
CA GLY A 249 -8.43 0.40 9.80
C GLY A 249 -8.64 -0.36 8.47
N LEU A 250 -7.56 -0.80 7.83
CA LEU A 250 -7.60 -1.57 6.59
C LEU A 250 -7.25 -3.04 6.83
N GLN A 251 -8.17 -3.91 6.44
CA GLN A 251 -7.87 -5.32 6.20
C GLN A 251 -7.14 -5.45 4.87
N TYR A 252 -6.25 -6.42 4.75
CA TYR A 252 -5.49 -6.65 3.54
C TYR A 252 -5.45 -8.14 3.18
N GLN A 253 -5.51 -8.42 1.88
CA GLN A 253 -5.39 -9.77 1.33
C GLN A 253 -4.42 -9.75 0.16
N ILE A 254 -3.36 -10.55 0.28
CA ILE A 254 -2.39 -10.75 -0.79
C ILE A 254 -2.89 -11.89 -1.65
N GLY A 255 -2.87 -11.68 -2.95
CA GLY A 255 -3.26 -12.72 -3.88
C GLY A 255 -2.61 -12.53 -5.22
N ARG A 256 -2.53 -13.64 -5.94
CA ARG A 256 -2.45 -13.56 -7.39
C ARG A 256 -3.82 -13.11 -7.87
N VAL A 257 -3.87 -12.05 -8.68
CA VAL A 257 -4.94 -11.61 -9.60
C VAL A 257 -5.55 -12.73 -10.52
N GLY A 258 -5.59 -14.00 -10.11
CA GLY A 258 -6.17 -15.11 -10.88
C GLY A 258 -7.69 -15.04 -11.10
N GLY A 259 -8.38 -14.05 -10.50
CA GLY A 259 -9.78 -13.71 -10.79
C GLY A 259 -9.98 -12.52 -11.74
N TYR A 260 -8.95 -11.70 -12.00
CA TYR A 260 -9.00 -10.58 -12.94
C TYR A 260 -7.96 -10.82 -14.06
N LYS A 261 -8.37 -11.58 -15.08
CA LYS A 261 -7.52 -12.21 -16.11
C LYS A 261 -6.61 -11.28 -16.95
N SER A 262 -6.62 -9.95 -16.77
CA SER A 262 -5.95 -9.01 -17.68
C SER A 262 -4.65 -8.37 -17.19
N LEU A 263 -4.30 -8.44 -15.89
CA LEU A 263 -3.12 -7.70 -15.38
C LEU A 263 -1.82 -8.52 -15.39
N PHE A 264 -1.90 -9.84 -15.32
CA PHE A 264 -0.71 -10.69 -15.16
C PHE A 264 0.09 -11.00 -16.42
N PHE A 265 -0.41 -10.67 -17.60
CA PHE A 265 0.36 -10.82 -18.83
C PHE A 265 1.42 -9.71 -19.01
N SER A 266 1.57 -8.80 -18.03
CA SER A 266 2.48 -7.64 -18.08
C SER A 266 3.78 -7.81 -17.28
N GLY A 267 3.99 -8.93 -16.57
CA GLY A 267 5.18 -9.11 -15.70
C GLY A 267 5.10 -8.36 -14.35
N GLU A 268 3.94 -7.81 -14.01
CA GLU A 268 3.64 -7.23 -12.70
C GLU A 268 3.29 -8.34 -11.70
N GLY A 269 3.85 -8.27 -10.49
CA GLY A 269 3.82 -9.32 -9.49
C GLY A 269 2.48 -9.51 -8.75
N LEU A 270 2.54 -9.91 -7.48
CA LEU A 270 1.42 -10.01 -6.56
C LEU A 270 0.76 -8.65 -6.36
N VAL A 271 -0.51 -8.69 -5.98
CA VAL A 271 -1.25 -7.49 -5.55
C VAL A 271 -1.74 -7.67 -4.12
N CYS A 272 -1.95 -6.55 -3.46
CA CYS A 272 -2.62 -6.45 -2.18
C CYS A 272 -3.98 -5.79 -2.39
N LYS A 273 -5.05 -6.49 -1.98
CA LYS A 273 -6.40 -5.92 -1.89
C LYS A 273 -6.63 -5.43 -0.47
N PHE A 274 -6.82 -4.13 -0.32
CA PHE A 274 -7.28 -3.50 0.90
C PHE A 274 -8.81 -3.47 0.95
N SER A 275 -9.36 -3.61 2.16
CA SER A 275 -10.79 -3.41 2.44
C SER A 275 -10.99 -2.78 3.81
N GLY A 276 -11.88 -1.79 3.92
CA GLY A 276 -12.18 -1.08 5.17
C GLY A 276 -12.14 0.42 4.99
N GLN A 277 -11.77 1.13 6.06
CA GLN A 277 -11.60 2.58 6.04
C GLN A 277 -10.23 2.94 6.63
N GLY A 278 -9.42 3.69 5.90
CA GLY A 278 -8.07 4.05 6.34
C GLY A 278 -7.24 4.69 5.25
N LYS A 279 -5.93 4.68 5.42
CA LYS A 279 -4.97 5.27 4.46
C LYS A 279 -3.97 4.23 3.97
N VAL A 280 -3.59 4.35 2.71
CA VAL A 280 -2.48 3.61 2.10
C VAL A 280 -1.51 4.62 1.48
N TRP A 281 -0.24 4.53 1.83
CA TRP A 281 0.84 5.26 1.20
C TRP A 281 1.50 4.39 0.14
N ILE A 282 1.71 4.95 -1.04
CA ILE A 282 2.35 4.29 -2.17
C ILE A 282 3.52 5.12 -2.69
N GLN A 283 4.42 4.44 -3.41
CA GLN A 283 5.60 5.03 -4.04
C GLN A 283 5.56 4.87 -5.56
N THR A 284 6.26 5.73 -6.28
CA THR A 284 6.29 5.73 -7.76
C THR A 284 7.31 4.77 -8.38
N ARG A 285 8.23 4.20 -7.59
CA ARG A 285 9.28 3.31 -8.08
C ARG A 285 9.42 2.09 -7.17
N LYS A 286 9.98 1.01 -7.72
CA LYS A 286 10.31 -0.21 -6.97
C LYS A 286 11.82 -0.43 -7.00
N LEU A 287 12.44 -0.62 -5.84
CA LEU A 287 13.88 -0.87 -5.74
C LEU A 287 14.31 -2.10 -6.54
N GLY A 288 13.52 -3.18 -6.49
CA GLY A 288 13.79 -4.40 -7.27
C GLY A 288 13.74 -4.18 -8.79
N ALA A 289 12.76 -3.40 -9.28
CA ALA A 289 12.67 -3.06 -10.70
C ALA A 289 13.85 -2.19 -11.15
N PHE A 290 14.24 -1.21 -10.33
CA PHE A 290 15.41 -0.38 -10.60
C PHE A 290 16.71 -1.19 -10.59
N ALA A 291 16.89 -2.09 -9.61
CA ALA A 291 18.05 -2.97 -9.55
C ALA A 291 18.14 -3.87 -10.78
N ASN A 292 17.03 -4.49 -11.21
CA ASN A 292 17.00 -5.32 -12.42
C ASN A 292 17.33 -4.53 -13.69
N TRP A 293 16.81 -3.31 -13.82
CA TRP A 293 17.18 -2.40 -14.91
C TRP A 293 18.69 -2.07 -14.87
N ALA A 294 19.22 -1.72 -13.70
CA ALA A 294 20.63 -1.35 -13.52
C ALA A 294 21.61 -2.53 -13.71
N GLN A 295 21.17 -3.77 -13.46
CA GLN A 295 22.01 -4.97 -13.59
C GLN A 295 22.66 -5.12 -14.98
N HIS A 296 21.99 -4.66 -16.04
CA HIS A 296 22.50 -4.71 -17.41
C HIS A 296 23.76 -3.85 -17.62
N TYR A 297 23.96 -2.83 -16.78
CA TYR A 297 25.11 -1.94 -16.83
C TYR A 297 26.21 -2.33 -15.85
N ARG A 298 26.00 -3.37 -15.03
CA ARG A 298 26.99 -3.85 -14.07
C ARG A 298 28.03 -4.70 -14.80
N PRO A 299 29.34 -4.36 -14.72
CA PRO A 299 30.38 -5.25 -15.20
C PRO A 299 30.28 -6.61 -14.50
N VAL A 300 30.28 -7.68 -15.28
CA VAL A 300 30.38 -9.05 -14.79
C VAL A 300 31.76 -9.54 -15.21
N GLU A 301 32.60 -9.90 -14.24
CA GLU A 301 33.84 -10.62 -14.57
C GLU A 301 33.44 -11.92 -15.28
N SER A 302 33.90 -12.09 -16.52
CA SER A 302 33.79 -13.37 -17.20
C SER A 302 34.68 -14.36 -16.46
N SER A 303 34.10 -15.37 -15.84
CA SER A 303 34.87 -16.48 -15.29
C SER A 303 35.62 -17.17 -16.44
N SER A 304 36.91 -16.89 -16.59
CA SER A 304 37.77 -17.67 -17.46
C SER A 304 37.92 -19.06 -16.85
N SER A 305 37.14 -20.03 -17.32
CA SER A 305 37.46 -21.44 -17.09
C SER A 305 38.74 -21.73 -17.86
N GLY A 306 39.89 -21.56 -17.19
CA GLY A 306 41.16 -22.10 -17.63
C GLY A 306 41.01 -23.60 -17.72
N GLY A 307 40.91 -24.11 -18.95
CA GLY A 307 41.14 -25.51 -19.21
C GLY A 307 42.63 -25.77 -19.05
N ASP A 308 43.02 -26.25 -17.87
CA ASP A 308 44.29 -26.95 -17.72
C ASP A 308 44.11 -28.32 -18.36
N GLY A 309 44.39 -28.35 -19.67
CA GLY A 309 44.82 -29.57 -20.32
C GLY A 309 46.32 -29.69 -20.14
N ASP A 310 46.73 -30.68 -19.34
CA ASP A 310 47.97 -31.43 -19.49
C ASP A 310 47.71 -32.88 -19.04
#